data_AF-A0A1S2F6A9-F1
#
_entry.id   AF-A0A1S2F6A9-F1
#
_cell.length_a   1.000
_cell.length_b   1.000
_cell.length_c   1.000
_cell.angle_alpha   90.00
_cell.angle_beta   90.00
_cell.angle_gamma   90.00
#
_symmetry.space_group_name_H-M   'P 1'
#
loop_
_entity.id
_entity.type
_entity.pdbx_description
1 polymer ?
#
loop_
_entity_poly.entity_id
_entity_poly.type
_entity_poly.pdbx_seq_one_letter_code
_entity_poly.pdbx_strand_id
1 'polypeptide(L)'
;MVLTACLNESMMKALAHYCQGYMNDQWLNVWEQNLNELEGIFQNRGDYAYGLFCSKLFRPLEAEVYDAGLTPKPVMPGAFPQSEELWGPWEERERRFWSVIHYDNGRAIGTLITRFFHDHTAFRIPTVPRVYAIPQTELAAIKEVISHMQPEEWGSMSWEDERYA
;
A
#
# COMPACT_ATOMS: atom_id res chain seq x y z
N MET A 1 -1.80 26.62 -10.12
CA MET A 1 -1.41 25.68 -9.04
C MET A 1 -2.62 24.99 -8.41
N VAL A 2 -3.63 25.72 -7.93
CA VAL A 2 -4.85 25.15 -7.27
C VAL A 2 -5.55 24.05 -8.09
N LEU A 3 -5.85 24.28 -9.37
CA LEU A 3 -6.54 23.28 -10.21
C LEU A 3 -5.79 21.95 -10.33
N THR A 4 -4.45 21.99 -10.41
CA THR A 4 -3.62 20.78 -10.49
C THR A 4 -3.62 20.02 -9.17
N ALA A 5 -3.60 20.73 -8.04
CA ALA A 5 -3.67 20.12 -6.71
C ALA A 5 -5.01 19.39 -6.49
N CYS A 6 -6.14 20.04 -6.81
CA CYS A 6 -7.47 19.42 -6.71
C CYS A 6 -7.63 18.20 -7.63
N LEU A 7 -7.03 18.25 -8.83
CA LEU A 7 -7.04 17.11 -9.76
C LEU A 7 -6.21 15.94 -9.21
N ASN A 8 -5.01 16.22 -8.71
CA ASN A 8 -4.16 15.21 -8.07
C ASN A 8 -4.85 14.56 -6.88
N GLU A 9 -5.49 15.37 -6.02
CA GLU A 9 -6.26 14.88 -4.87
C GLU A 9 -7.37 13.93 -5.32
N SER A 10 -8.21 14.37 -6.26
CA SER A 10 -9.35 13.58 -6.72
C SER A 10 -8.90 12.28 -7.36
N MET A 11 -7.82 12.32 -8.15
CA MET A 11 -7.22 11.16 -8.78
C MET A 11 -6.64 10.17 -7.75
N MET A 12 -5.88 10.66 -6.77
CA MET A 12 -5.28 9.81 -5.74
C MET A 12 -6.33 9.20 -4.81
N LYS A 13 -7.39 9.95 -4.46
CA LYS A 13 -8.54 9.42 -3.70
C LYS A 13 -9.29 8.35 -4.49
N ALA A 14 -9.52 8.58 -5.79
CA ALA A 14 -10.14 7.60 -6.67
C ALA A 14 -9.28 6.33 -6.80
N LEU A 15 -7.97 6.49 -6.97
CA LEU A 15 -7.02 5.39 -7.05
C LEU A 15 -6.99 4.58 -5.74
N ALA A 16 -6.88 5.22 -4.58
CA ALA A 16 -6.93 4.52 -3.29
C ALA A 16 -8.25 3.77 -3.09
N HIS A 17 -9.38 4.38 -3.45
CA HIS A 17 -10.69 3.74 -3.40
C HIS A 17 -10.77 2.52 -4.33
N TYR A 18 -10.25 2.64 -5.56
CA TYR A 18 -10.17 1.54 -6.52
C TYR A 18 -9.32 0.39 -5.98
N CYS A 19 -8.10 0.69 -5.52
CA CYS A 19 -7.21 -0.29 -4.91
C CYS A 19 -7.86 -0.97 -3.69
N GLN A 20 -8.56 -0.21 -2.83
CA GLN A 20 -9.27 -0.79 -1.68
C GLN A 20 -10.41 -1.71 -2.11
N GLY A 21 -11.16 -1.35 -3.16
CA GLY A 21 -12.18 -2.21 -3.76
C GLY A 21 -11.58 -3.53 -4.24
N TYR A 22 -10.49 -3.45 -5.02
CA TYR A 22 -9.74 -4.64 -5.44
C TYR A 22 -9.28 -5.48 -4.24
N MET A 23 -8.73 -4.87 -3.18
CA MET A 23 -8.32 -5.60 -1.99
C MET A 23 -9.50 -6.35 -1.37
N ASN A 24 -10.64 -5.69 -1.19
CA ASN A 24 -11.84 -6.30 -0.61
C ASN A 24 -12.31 -7.52 -1.43
N ASP A 25 -12.23 -7.44 -2.75
CA ASP A 25 -12.76 -8.46 -3.67
C ASP A 25 -11.80 -9.63 -3.87
N GLN A 26 -10.49 -9.36 -3.90
CA GLN A 26 -9.49 -10.33 -4.38
C GLN A 26 -8.64 -10.97 -3.29
N TRP A 27 -8.44 -10.32 -2.14
CA TRP A 27 -7.43 -10.77 -1.17
C TRP A 27 -7.65 -12.22 -0.69
N LEU A 28 -8.89 -12.56 -0.35
CA LEU A 28 -9.23 -13.89 0.16
C LEU A 28 -9.10 -14.94 -0.94
N ASN A 29 -9.54 -14.62 -2.15
CA ASN A 29 -9.44 -15.52 -3.29
C ASN A 29 -7.97 -15.82 -3.64
N VAL A 30 -7.12 -14.79 -3.71
CA VAL A 30 -5.67 -14.96 -3.91
C VAL A 30 -5.05 -15.77 -2.78
N TRP A 31 -5.48 -15.54 -1.53
CA TRP A 31 -4.99 -16.30 -0.38
C TRP A 31 -5.35 -17.79 -0.50
N GLU A 32 -6.63 -18.11 -0.69
CA GLU A 32 -7.14 -19.48 -0.76
C GLU A 32 -6.55 -20.25 -1.95
N GLN A 33 -6.46 -19.63 -3.12
CA GLN A 33 -5.89 -20.27 -4.32
C GLN A 33 -4.41 -20.62 -4.17
N ASN A 34 -3.68 -19.88 -3.34
CA ASN A 34 -2.24 -20.06 -3.17
C ASN A 34 -1.87 -20.67 -1.80
N LEU A 35 -2.86 -21.01 -0.96
CA LEU A 35 -2.63 -21.40 0.43
C LEU A 35 -1.64 -22.56 0.56
N ASN A 36 -1.82 -23.63 -0.22
CA ASN A 36 -0.93 -24.80 -0.18
C ASN A 36 0.53 -24.46 -0.51
N GLU A 37 0.75 -23.61 -1.52
CA GLU A 37 2.10 -23.15 -1.89
C GLU A 37 2.70 -22.31 -0.78
N LEU A 38 1.91 -21.36 -0.26
CA LEU A 38 2.35 -20.40 0.74
C LEU A 38 2.63 -21.08 2.09
N GLU A 39 1.85 -22.07 2.50
CA GLU A 39 2.09 -22.90 3.69
C GLU A 39 3.43 -23.63 3.58
N GLY A 40 3.70 -24.26 2.42
CA GLY A 40 4.98 -24.92 2.17
C GLY A 40 6.15 -23.95 2.24
N ILE A 41 5.98 -22.71 1.77
CA ILE A 41 7.00 -21.66 1.88
C ILE A 41 7.15 -21.21 3.33
N PHE A 42 6.05 -21.01 4.06
CA PHE A 42 6.08 -20.56 5.44
C PHE A 42 6.83 -21.55 6.34
N GLN A 43 6.58 -22.85 6.17
CA GLN A 43 7.30 -23.91 6.90
C GLN A 43 8.82 -23.88 6.68
N ASN A 44 9.27 -23.44 5.50
CA ASN A 44 10.68 -23.45 5.12
C ASN A 44 11.38 -22.09 5.29
N ARG A 45 10.63 -20.98 5.21
CA ARG A 45 11.16 -19.61 5.08
C ARG A 45 10.39 -18.56 5.89
N GLY A 46 9.43 -18.96 6.72
CA GLY A 46 8.65 -18.08 7.58
C GLY A 46 7.96 -16.96 6.81
N ASP A 47 8.12 -15.72 7.28
CA ASP A 47 7.44 -14.52 6.79
C ASP A 47 7.65 -14.20 5.31
N TYR A 48 8.63 -14.84 4.66
CA TYR A 48 8.78 -14.74 3.21
C TYR A 48 7.49 -15.15 2.46
N ALA A 49 6.68 -16.06 3.04
CA ALA A 49 5.37 -16.43 2.49
C ALA A 49 4.43 -15.22 2.39
N TYR A 50 4.41 -14.34 3.39
CA TYR A 50 3.60 -13.11 3.34
C TYR A 50 4.06 -12.16 2.24
N GLY A 51 5.38 -12.03 2.03
CA GLY A 51 5.92 -11.26 0.92
C GLY A 51 5.49 -11.81 -0.45
N LEU A 52 5.48 -13.13 -0.61
CA LEU A 52 5.00 -13.76 -1.85
C LEU A 52 3.50 -13.57 -2.04
N PHE A 53 2.70 -13.71 -0.99
CA PHE A 53 1.28 -13.40 -1.03
C PHE A 53 1.04 -11.95 -1.49
N CYS A 54 1.72 -10.97 -0.89
CA CYS A 54 1.64 -9.58 -1.30
C CYS A 54 2.01 -9.41 -2.77
N SER A 55 3.10 -10.04 -3.24
CA SER A 55 3.48 -9.96 -4.65
C SER A 55 2.39 -10.50 -5.59
N LYS A 56 1.77 -11.64 -5.26
CA LYS A 56 0.68 -12.23 -6.05
C LYS A 56 -0.58 -11.36 -6.03
N LEU A 57 -0.91 -10.77 -4.88
CA LEU A 57 -2.08 -9.91 -4.71
C LEU A 57 -1.94 -8.58 -5.47
N PHE A 58 -0.77 -7.95 -5.42
CA PHE A 58 -0.59 -6.62 -6.00
C PHE A 58 -0.21 -6.62 -7.47
N ARG A 59 0.30 -7.73 -8.04
CA ARG A 59 0.77 -7.76 -9.43
C ARG A 59 -0.32 -7.46 -10.47
N PRO A 60 -1.56 -7.98 -10.39
CA PRO A 60 -2.59 -7.61 -11.35
C PRO A 60 -3.01 -6.14 -11.20
N LEU A 61 -3.14 -5.67 -9.95
CA LEU A 61 -3.46 -4.27 -9.66
C LEU A 61 -2.38 -3.31 -10.17
N GLU A 62 -1.10 -3.68 -10.03
CA GLU A 62 0.02 -2.92 -10.57
C GLU A 62 -0.09 -2.76 -12.09
N ALA A 63 -0.44 -3.82 -12.82
CA ALA A 63 -0.63 -3.76 -14.27
C ALA A 63 -1.74 -2.77 -14.66
N GLU A 64 -2.87 -2.80 -13.96
CA GLU A 64 -3.98 -1.86 -14.19
C GLU A 64 -3.58 -0.41 -13.90
N VAL A 65 -2.74 -0.17 -12.89
CA VAL A 65 -2.20 1.17 -12.59
C VAL A 65 -1.28 1.65 -13.72
N TYR A 66 -0.42 0.79 -14.26
CA TYR A 66 0.40 1.13 -15.44
C TYR A 66 -0.46 1.43 -16.67
N ASP A 67 -1.49 0.62 -16.94
CA ASP A 67 -2.39 0.81 -18.07
C ASP A 67 -3.18 2.13 -17.97
N ALA A 68 -3.35 2.67 -16.76
CA ALA A 68 -3.93 3.98 -16.49
C ALA A 68 -2.95 5.16 -16.69
N GLY A 69 -1.71 4.92 -17.13
CA GLY A 69 -0.68 5.96 -17.32
C GLY A 69 -0.07 6.45 -16.00
N LEU A 70 -0.08 5.60 -14.97
CA LEU A 70 0.47 5.89 -13.65
C LEU A 70 1.60 4.91 -13.33
N THR A 71 2.67 5.44 -12.74
CA THR A 71 3.85 4.65 -12.37
C THR A 71 4.08 4.69 -10.86
N PRO A 72 3.85 3.58 -10.13
CA PRO A 72 4.22 3.46 -8.72
C PRO A 72 5.74 3.31 -8.57
N LYS A 73 6.34 4.05 -7.62
CA LYS A 73 7.75 3.93 -7.25
C LYS A 73 7.93 3.94 -5.72
N PRO A 74 8.48 2.87 -5.12
CA PRO A 74 8.72 1.55 -5.72
C PRO A 74 7.43 0.88 -6.23
N VAL A 75 7.57 -0.28 -6.87
CA VAL A 75 6.45 -1.11 -7.32
C VAL A 75 5.50 -1.45 -6.17
N MET A 76 4.20 -1.60 -6.46
CA MET A 76 3.18 -1.84 -5.43
C MET A 76 3.35 -3.19 -4.72
N PRO A 77 3.07 -3.29 -3.41
CA PRO A 77 2.61 -2.21 -2.51
C PRO A 77 3.73 -1.31 -1.99
N GLY A 78 4.98 -1.67 -2.28
CA GLY A 78 6.18 -1.01 -1.84
C GLY A 78 7.33 -2.02 -1.76
N ALA A 79 8.49 -1.57 -1.30
CA ALA A 79 9.64 -2.45 -1.08
C ALA A 79 9.75 -2.88 0.39
N PHE A 80 10.06 -4.16 0.64
CA PHE A 80 10.24 -4.68 2.00
C PHE A 80 11.32 -3.93 2.82
N PRO A 81 12.51 -3.58 2.26
CA PRO A 81 13.51 -2.79 2.98
C PRO A 81 13.05 -1.37 3.35
N GLN A 82 12.01 -0.88 2.67
CA GLN A 82 11.42 0.43 2.92
C GLN A 82 10.25 0.36 3.90
N SER A 83 9.54 -0.77 3.97
CA SER A 83 8.37 -0.93 4.84
C SER A 83 8.69 -0.84 6.34
N GLU A 84 7.69 -0.47 7.13
CA GLU A 84 7.78 -0.36 8.60
C GLU A 84 6.81 -1.34 9.26
N GLU A 85 7.23 -2.02 10.33
CA GLU A 85 6.41 -3.01 11.04
C GLU A 85 6.46 -2.72 12.55
N LEU A 86 5.71 -1.70 12.97
CA LEU A 86 5.78 -1.15 14.33
C LEU A 86 4.48 -1.29 15.13
N TRP A 87 3.36 -1.66 14.49
CA TRP A 87 2.02 -1.57 15.08
C TRP A 87 1.35 -2.95 15.23
N GLY A 88 0.45 -3.07 16.20
CA GLY A 88 -0.30 -4.29 16.48
C GLY A 88 0.48 -5.35 17.27
N PRO A 89 -0.22 -6.31 17.90
CA PRO A 89 0.39 -7.44 18.61
C PRO A 89 0.95 -8.48 17.61
N TRP A 90 1.53 -9.58 18.10
CA TRP A 90 2.17 -10.58 17.22
C TRP A 90 1.17 -11.33 16.35
N GLU A 91 -0.03 -11.57 16.88
CA GLU A 91 -1.14 -12.25 16.22
C GLU A 91 -1.90 -11.37 15.20
N GLU A 92 -1.58 -10.08 15.16
CA GLU A 92 -2.15 -9.09 14.25
C GLU A 92 -1.13 -7.97 14.00
N ARG A 93 0.07 -8.36 13.57
CA ARG A 93 1.15 -7.43 13.34
C ARG A 93 0.89 -6.66 12.06
N GLU A 94 0.98 -5.35 12.14
CA GLU A 94 0.78 -4.46 11.01
C GLU A 94 2.13 -4.03 10.42
N ARG A 95 2.27 -4.28 9.12
CA ARG A 95 3.33 -3.74 8.28
C ARG A 95 2.75 -2.71 7.31
N ARG A 96 3.42 -1.57 7.21
CA ARG A 96 3.06 -0.47 6.32
C ARG A 96 4.05 -0.40 5.17
N PHE A 97 3.54 -0.51 3.96
CA PHE A 97 4.26 -0.29 2.71
C PHE A 97 3.78 1.00 2.06
N TRP A 98 4.58 1.57 1.16
CA TRP A 98 4.12 2.68 0.34
C TRP A 98 4.77 2.70 -1.03
N SER A 99 4.05 3.32 -1.97
CA SER A 99 4.49 3.58 -3.34
C SER A 99 4.11 5.01 -3.73
N VAL A 100 5.08 5.79 -4.18
CA VAL A 100 4.84 7.15 -4.70
C VAL A 100 4.34 7.01 -6.14
N ILE A 101 3.16 7.56 -6.41
CA ILE A 101 2.54 7.51 -7.74
C ILE A 101 3.03 8.66 -8.58
N HIS A 102 3.44 8.36 -9.81
CA HIS A 102 3.94 9.32 -10.78
C HIS A 102 3.10 9.28 -12.05
N TYR A 103 3.00 10.42 -12.72
CA TYR A 103 2.61 10.46 -14.13
C TYR A 103 3.72 9.86 -15.01
N ASP A 104 3.39 9.49 -16.24
CA ASP A 104 4.35 9.00 -17.25
C ASP A 104 5.51 9.97 -17.51
N ASN A 105 5.30 11.27 -17.31
CA ASN A 105 6.37 12.28 -17.42
C ASN A 105 7.32 12.31 -16.21
N GLY A 106 7.15 11.40 -15.26
CA GLY A 106 7.98 11.27 -14.06
C GLY A 106 7.63 12.23 -12.93
N ARG A 107 6.59 13.05 -13.05
CA ARG A 107 6.14 13.93 -11.96
C ARG A 107 5.39 13.13 -10.89
N ALA A 108 5.83 13.24 -9.65
CA ALA A 108 5.15 12.66 -8.49
C ALA A 108 3.81 13.39 -8.22
N ILE A 109 2.80 12.61 -7.82
CA ILE A 109 1.42 13.07 -7.62
C ILE A 109 1.06 13.01 -6.13
N GLY A 110 1.38 11.90 -5.49
CA GLY A 110 1.06 11.56 -4.11
C GLY A 110 1.51 10.13 -3.82
N THR A 111 1.23 9.64 -2.62
CA THR A 111 1.67 8.31 -2.17
C THR A 111 0.48 7.44 -1.81
N LEU A 112 0.51 6.18 -2.26
CA LEU A 112 -0.35 5.14 -1.72
C LEU A 112 0.35 4.47 -0.54
N ILE A 113 -0.34 4.40 0.60
CA ILE A 113 0.09 3.62 1.76
C ILE A 113 -0.76 2.35 1.85
N THR A 114 -0.10 1.20 1.95
CA THR A 114 -0.74 -0.10 2.17
C THR A 114 -0.46 -0.56 3.59
N ARG A 115 -1.51 -0.81 4.37
CA ARG A 115 -1.44 -1.51 5.64
C ARG A 115 -1.70 -3.00 5.40
N PHE A 116 -0.77 -3.83 5.79
CA PHE A 116 -0.84 -5.27 5.68
C PHE A 116 -0.76 -5.89 7.07
N PHE A 117 -1.75 -6.70 7.43
CA PHE A 117 -1.82 -7.36 8.73
C PHE A 117 -1.48 -8.84 8.56
N HIS A 118 -0.67 -9.38 9.47
CA HIS A 118 -0.26 -10.79 9.45
C HIS A 118 0.00 -11.29 10.86
N ASP A 119 0.04 -12.61 11.00
CA ASP A 119 0.24 -13.28 12.28
C ASP A 119 1.63 -13.93 12.33
N HIS A 120 2.43 -13.58 13.34
CA HIS A 120 3.74 -14.16 13.63
C HIS A 120 3.66 -15.46 14.45
N THR A 121 2.50 -15.74 15.05
CA THR A 121 2.22 -16.92 15.89
C THR A 121 1.64 -18.08 15.09
N ALA A 122 0.94 -17.79 13.99
CA ALA A 122 0.34 -18.77 13.09
C ALA A 122 0.30 -18.26 11.65
N PHE A 123 0.33 -19.16 10.66
CA PHE A 123 0.27 -18.75 9.26
C PHE A 123 -1.15 -18.32 8.85
N ARG A 124 -1.48 -17.04 9.04
CA ARG A 124 -2.77 -16.47 8.65
C ARG A 124 -2.69 -14.98 8.38
N ILE A 125 -3.67 -14.49 7.62
CA ILE A 125 -3.91 -13.07 7.37
C ILE A 125 -5.20 -12.70 8.13
N PRO A 126 -5.11 -11.93 9.22
CA PRO A 126 -6.24 -11.66 10.10
C PRO A 126 -7.29 -10.76 9.45
N THR A 127 -6.88 -9.81 8.60
CA THR A 127 -7.77 -8.82 8.01
C THR A 127 -7.34 -8.43 6.60
N VAL A 128 -8.29 -7.91 5.83
CA VAL A 128 -8.04 -7.38 4.48
C VAL A 128 -7.00 -6.27 4.50
N PRO A 129 -6.04 -6.24 3.55
CA PRO A 129 -5.13 -5.10 3.40
C PRO A 129 -5.89 -3.79 3.18
N ARG A 130 -5.37 -2.70 3.76
CA ARG A 130 -5.97 -1.37 3.64
C ARG A 130 -5.11 -0.43 2.82
N VAL A 131 -5.72 0.32 1.91
CA VAL A 131 -5.01 1.25 1.01
C VAL A 131 -5.52 2.67 1.23
N TYR A 132 -4.60 3.61 1.42
CA TYR A 132 -4.87 5.03 1.63
C TYR A 132 -4.03 5.87 0.67
N ALA A 133 -4.46 7.09 0.40
CA ALA A 133 -3.68 8.08 -0.33
C ALA A 133 -3.29 9.24 0.59
N ILE A 134 -2.05 9.72 0.44
CA ILE A 134 -1.57 10.96 1.07
C ILE A 134 -0.90 11.86 0.02
N PRO A 135 -0.87 13.19 0.23
CA PRO A 135 -0.26 14.12 -0.71
C PRO A 135 1.27 14.07 -0.73
N GLN A 136 1.92 13.61 0.36
CA GLN A 136 3.38 13.63 0.46
C GLN A 136 4.01 12.67 -0.55
N THR A 137 5.05 13.13 -1.23
CA THR A 137 5.85 12.36 -2.20
C THR A 137 7.29 12.16 -1.74
N GLU A 138 7.76 12.98 -0.80
CA GLU A 138 9.12 12.91 -0.25
C GLU A 138 9.24 11.92 0.91
N LEU A 139 10.31 11.12 0.91
CA LEU A 139 10.51 10.03 1.85
C LEU A 139 10.40 10.46 3.33
N ALA A 140 11.03 11.58 3.69
CA ALA A 140 11.01 12.07 5.07
C ALA A 140 9.59 12.47 5.51
N ALA A 141 8.83 13.11 4.63
CA ALA A 141 7.46 13.53 4.91
C ALA A 141 6.50 12.32 4.97
N ILE A 142 6.68 11.33 4.09
CA ILE A 142 5.92 10.07 4.15
C ILE A 142 6.17 9.34 5.47
N LYS A 143 7.44 9.22 5.89
CA LYS A 143 7.80 8.57 7.15
C LYS A 143 7.23 9.32 8.36
N GLU A 144 7.23 10.65 8.32
CA GLU A 144 6.62 11.46 9.38
C GLU A 144 5.13 11.17 9.53
N VAL A 145 4.39 11.15 8.42
CA VAL A 145 2.96 10.80 8.39
C VAL A 145 2.72 9.38 8.91
N ILE A 146 3.48 8.40 8.42
CA ILE A 146 3.32 6.99 8.81
C ILE A 146 3.65 6.78 10.30
N SER A 147 4.57 7.54 10.87
CA SER A 147 5.02 7.35 12.27
C SER A 147 4.12 8.04 13.28
N HIS A 148 3.56 9.20 12.94
CA HIS A 148 2.91 10.08 13.91
C HIS A 148 1.40 10.25 13.73
N MET A 149 0.84 9.92 12.56
CA MET A 149 -0.59 10.07 12.30
C MET A 149 -1.32 8.74 12.38
N GLN A 150 -2.58 8.79 12.81
CA GLN A 150 -3.46 7.64 12.74
C GLN A 150 -3.95 7.43 11.29
N PRO A 151 -4.15 6.17 10.85
CA PRO A 151 -4.56 5.86 9.48
C PRO A 151 -5.83 6.56 9.01
N GLU A 152 -6.78 6.79 9.91
CA GLU A 152 -8.05 7.46 9.61
C GLU A 152 -7.83 8.93 9.20
N GLU A 153 -6.73 9.53 9.66
CA GLU A 153 -6.36 10.92 9.34
C GLU A 153 -5.70 11.04 7.96
N TRP A 154 -5.15 9.96 7.40
CA TRP A 154 -4.49 9.99 6.09
C TRP A 154 -5.47 10.33 4.96
N GLY A 155 -6.68 9.75 5.00
CA GLY A 155 -7.71 9.98 3.98
C GLY A 155 -8.31 11.39 3.96
N SER A 156 -8.11 12.16 5.03
CA SER A 156 -8.63 13.52 5.19
C SER A 156 -7.57 14.61 5.06
N MET A 157 -6.33 14.26 4.70
CA MET A 157 -5.23 15.23 4.56
C MET A 157 -5.49 16.25 3.44
N SER A 158 -5.07 17.49 3.69
CA SER A 158 -5.16 18.58 2.71
C SER A 158 -4.07 18.48 1.65
N TRP A 159 -4.45 18.69 0.40
CA TRP A 159 -3.58 18.66 -0.79
C TRP A 159 -3.11 20.06 -1.22
N GLU A 160 -3.45 21.10 -0.46
CA GLU A 160 -3.17 22.51 -0.78
C GLU A 160 -1.92 23.09 -0.08
N ASP A 161 -1.23 22.30 0.75
CA ASP A 161 -0.12 22.79 1.57
C ASP A 161 1.19 22.83 0.76
N GLU A 162 1.64 24.04 0.40
CA GLU A 162 2.86 24.29 -0.39
C GLU A 162 4.15 23.77 0.26
N ARG A 163 4.09 23.30 1.51
CA ARG A 163 5.21 22.67 2.23
C ARG A 163 5.59 21.28 1.69
N TYR A 164 4.86 20.74 0.72
CA TYR A 164 5.05 19.39 0.19
C TYR A 164 5.12 19.32 -1.35
N ALA A 165 5.38 20.46 -2.02
CA ALA A 165 5.62 20.58 -3.46
C ALA A 165 7.12 20.61 -3.79
#